data_AF-A0A7J9DKF6-F1
#
_entry.id   AF-A0A7J9DKF6-F1
#
_cell.length_a   1.000
_cell.length_b   1.000
_cell.length_c   1.000
_cell.angle_alpha   90.00
_cell.angle_beta   90.00
_cell.angle_gamma   90.00
#
_symmetry.space_group_name_H-M   'P 1'
#
loop_
_entity.id
_entity.type
_entity.pdbx_description
1 polymer ?
#
loop_
_entity_poly.entity_id
_entity_poly.type
_entity_poly.pdbx_seq_one_letter_code
_entity_poly.pdbx_strand_id
1 'polypeptide(L)'
;MIQTKAKEFLQKMYGDANSEFNFSIGWLEWFKARHGTKSYRRFGESGSVVIENIKYVSPQMRAKLENFDWKGIYNMDETHLFYCLQADDSLATK
;
A
#
# COMPACT_ATOMS: atom_id res chain seq x y z
N MET A 1 9.59 2.95 11.79
CA MET A 1 9.95 3.93 10.73
C MET A 1 10.40 5.27 11.30
N ILE A 2 9.59 6.02 12.07
CA ILE A 2 10.03 7.32 12.63
C ILE A 2 10.95 7.19 13.85
N GLN A 3 10.62 6.30 14.80
CA GLN A 3 11.50 6.02 15.96
C GLN A 3 12.83 5.41 15.52
N THR A 4 12.81 4.58 14.47
CA THR A 4 14.01 4.01 13.87
C THR A 4 14.93 5.12 13.37
N LYS A 5 14.40 6.08 12.61
CA LYS A 5 15.15 7.25 12.15
C LYS A 5 15.64 8.12 13.32
N ALA A 6 14.83 8.31 14.34
CA ALA A 6 15.23 9.05 15.53
C ALA A 6 16.40 8.37 16.27
N LYS A 7 16.40 7.03 16.36
CA LYS A 7 17.53 6.25 16.89
C LYS A 7 18.78 6.39 16.03
N GLU A 8 18.65 6.32 14.71
CA GLU A 8 19.78 6.56 13.78
C GLU A 8 20.38 7.97 13.98
N PHE A 9 19.55 9.00 14.14
CA PHE A 9 20.02 10.36 14.41
C PHE A 9 20.69 10.49 15.77
N LEU A 10 20.12 9.89 16.81
CA LEU A 10 20.70 9.89 18.15
C LEU A 10 22.10 9.26 18.15
N GLN A 11 22.24 8.12 17.48
CA GLN A 11 23.53 7.44 17.35
C GLN A 11 24.55 8.29 16.60
N LYS A 12 24.15 8.97 15.52
CA LYS A 12 25.04 9.88 14.78
C LYS A 12 25.51 11.08 15.59
N MET A 13 24.67 11.60 16.48
CA MET A 13 24.95 12.82 17.25
C MET A 13 25.72 12.54 18.55
N TYR A 14 25.45 11.42 19.20
CA TYR A 14 25.94 11.14 20.56
C TYR A 14 26.64 9.78 20.71
N GLY A 15 26.83 9.03 19.62
CA GLY A 15 27.44 7.70 19.65
C GLY A 15 26.58 6.69 20.42
N ASP A 16 27.24 5.74 21.09
CA ASP A 16 26.57 4.66 21.84
C ASP A 16 26.18 5.05 23.27
N ALA A 17 26.34 6.32 23.65
CA ALA A 17 26.11 6.81 25.02
C ALA A 17 24.64 6.71 25.49
N ASN A 18 23.69 6.43 24.59
CA ASN A 18 22.25 6.43 24.87
C ASN A 18 21.52 5.20 24.30
N SER A 19 22.10 4.01 24.42
CA SER A 19 21.50 2.75 23.95
C SER A 19 20.13 2.44 24.58
N GLU A 20 19.86 2.94 25.79
CA GLU A 20 18.60 2.73 26.54
C GLU A 20 17.52 3.79 26.24
N PHE A 21 17.82 4.81 25.44
CA PHE A 21 16.86 5.89 25.18
C PHE A 21 15.69 5.42 24.29
N ASN A 22 14.48 5.54 24.82
CA ASN A 22 13.25 5.16 24.11
C ASN A 22 12.47 6.39 23.64
N PHE A 23 12.23 6.46 22.33
CA PHE A 23 11.42 7.50 21.71
C PHE A 23 9.93 7.15 21.85
N SER A 24 9.11 8.08 22.36
CA SER A 24 7.66 7.88 22.39
C SER A 24 7.03 8.11 21.02
N ILE A 25 5.94 7.39 20.73
CA ILE A 25 5.08 7.64 19.54
C ILE A 25 3.95 8.63 19.89
N GLY A 26 3.74 8.90 21.19
CA GLY A 26 2.58 9.64 21.70
C GLY A 26 2.33 10.94 20.94
N TRP A 27 3.32 11.80 20.74
CA TRP A 27 3.12 13.06 20.00
C TRP A 27 2.53 12.83 18.60
N LEU A 28 3.01 11.82 17.87
CA LEU A 28 2.50 11.48 16.53
C LEU A 28 1.08 10.92 16.58
N GLU A 29 0.76 10.09 17.57
CA GLU A 29 -0.59 9.57 17.81
C GLU A 29 -1.57 10.70 18.14
N TRP A 30 -1.21 11.58 19.08
CA TRP A 30 -2.01 12.74 19.46
C TRP A 30 -2.19 13.72 18.29
N PHE A 31 -1.15 13.93 17.49
CA PHE A 31 -1.23 14.75 16.28
C PHE A 31 -2.22 14.17 15.27
N LYS A 32 -2.12 12.87 14.96
CA LYS A 32 -3.05 12.18 14.06
C LYS A 32 -4.49 12.26 14.59
N ALA A 33 -4.68 12.04 15.89
CA ALA A 33 -5.99 12.10 16.53
C ALA A 33 -6.59 13.52 16.46
N ARG A 34 -5.80 14.55 16.78
CA ARG A 34 -6.23 15.96 16.75
C ARG A 34 -6.67 16.41 15.36
N HIS A 35 -5.98 15.96 14.32
CA HIS A 35 -6.25 16.36 12.94
C HIS A 35 -7.09 15.36 12.15
N GLY A 36 -7.50 14.25 12.77
CA GLY A 36 -8.29 13.20 12.12
C GLY A 36 -7.55 12.43 11.02
N THR A 37 -6.21 12.49 10.98
CA THR A 37 -5.41 11.82 9.95
C THR A 37 -5.43 10.32 10.13
N LYS A 38 -5.99 9.61 9.15
CA LYS A 38 -6.07 8.14 9.13
C LYS A 38 -5.44 7.57 7.87
N SER A 39 -5.02 6.31 7.97
CA SER A 39 -4.61 5.52 6.81
C SER A 39 -5.84 4.92 6.16
N TYR A 40 -6.00 5.15 4.87
CA TYR A 40 -7.06 4.58 4.06
C TYR A 40 -6.44 3.74 2.97
N ARG A 41 -6.90 2.50 2.89
CA ARG A 41 -6.67 1.66 1.73
C ARG A 41 -7.77 1.93 0.73
N ARG A 42 -7.41 2.51 -0.41
CA ARG A 42 -8.26 2.69 -1.56
C ARG A 42 -8.29 1.37 -2.30
N PHE A 43 -9.49 0.89 -2.57
CA PHE A 43 -9.67 -0.19 -3.50
C PHE A 43 -10.22 0.41 -4.78
N GLY A 44 -9.62 0.04 -5.93
CA GLY A 44 -10.25 0.29 -7.22
C GLY A 44 -11.53 -0.56 -7.37
N GLU A 45 -12.07 -0.64 -8.59
CA GLU A 45 -13.25 -1.47 -8.87
C GLU A 45 -13.06 -2.95 -8.46
N SER A 46 -11.82 -3.42 -8.44
CA SER A 46 -11.41 -4.73 -7.95
C SER A 46 -11.79 -5.00 -6.48
N GLY A 47 -11.95 -3.98 -5.64
CA GLY A 47 -12.42 -4.12 -4.26
C GLY A 47 -13.91 -4.43 -4.12
N SER A 48 -14.70 -4.21 -5.17
CA SER A 48 -16.13 -4.51 -5.19
C SER A 48 -16.44 -5.96 -5.59
N VAL A 49 -15.41 -6.72 -5.97
CA VAL A 49 -15.56 -8.08 -6.45
C VAL A 49 -15.66 -9.06 -5.28
N VAL A 50 -16.70 -9.90 -5.32
CA VAL A 50 -16.85 -11.02 -4.38
C VAL A 50 -15.77 -12.06 -4.67
N ILE A 51 -14.84 -12.27 -3.72
CA ILE A 51 -13.66 -13.12 -3.89
C ILE A 51 -14.05 -14.57 -4.20
N GLU A 52 -15.18 -15.04 -3.67
CA GLU A 52 -15.75 -16.35 -3.96
C GLU A 52 -16.03 -16.51 -5.45
N ASN A 53 -16.53 -15.47 -6.13
CA ASN A 53 -16.81 -15.52 -7.56
C ASN A 53 -15.52 -15.66 -8.39
N ILE A 54 -14.41 -15.06 -7.94
CA ILE A 54 -13.11 -15.18 -8.62
C ILE A 54 -12.67 -16.64 -8.69
N LYS A 55 -12.88 -17.41 -7.62
CA LYS A 55 -12.51 -18.84 -7.58
C LYS A 55 -13.20 -19.66 -8.66
N TYR A 56 -14.44 -19.32 -9.00
CA TYR A 56 -15.22 -20.00 -10.04
C TYR A 56 -14.97 -19.45 -11.45
N VAL A 57 -14.71 -18.15 -11.58
CA VAL A 57 -14.54 -17.48 -12.89
C VAL A 57 -13.12 -17.66 -13.42
N SER A 58 -12.08 -17.71 -12.57
CA SER A 58 -10.69 -17.85 -13.03
C SER A 58 -10.42 -19.10 -13.89
N PRO A 59 -10.92 -20.31 -13.53
CA PRO A 59 -10.75 -21.49 -14.40
C PRO A 59 -11.45 -21.34 -15.75
N GLN A 60 -12.65 -20.74 -15.78
CA GLN A 60 -13.41 -20.54 -17.02
C GLN A 60 -12.71 -19.54 -17.94
N MET A 61 -12.12 -18.48 -17.36
CA MET A 61 -11.37 -17.49 -18.10
C MET A 61 -10.09 -18.10 -18.68
N ARG A 62 -9.37 -18.92 -17.92
CA ARG A 62 -8.19 -19.67 -18.42
C ARG A 62 -8.54 -20.58 -19.60
N ALA A 63 -9.60 -21.36 -19.50
CA ALA A 63 -10.04 -22.24 -20.59
C ALA A 63 -10.41 -21.47 -21.87
N LYS A 64 -10.96 -20.25 -21.75
CA LYS A 64 -11.21 -19.39 -22.92
C LYS A 64 -9.91 -18.87 -23.53
N LEU A 65 -8.97 -18.43 -22.67
CA LEU A 65 -7.68 -17.86 -23.08
C LEU A 65 -6.76 -18.88 -23.76
N GLU A 66 -6.90 -20.18 -23.47
CA GLU A 66 -6.14 -21.26 -24.16
C GLU A 66 -6.33 -21.28 -25.69
N ASN A 67 -7.42 -20.69 -26.20
CA ASN A 67 -7.69 -20.62 -27.64
C ASN A 67 -6.98 -19.44 -28.33
N PHE A 68 -6.26 -18.61 -27.58
CA PHE A 68 -5.59 -17.41 -28.10
C PHE A 68 -4.07 -17.55 -27.97
N ASP A 69 -3.35 -17.12 -29.01
CA ASP A 69 -1.90 -16.94 -28.90
C ASP A 69 -1.57 -15.89 -27.82
N TRP A 70 -0.47 -16.08 -27.10
CA TRP A 70 0.02 -15.15 -26.07
C TRP A 70 0.07 -13.68 -26.52
N LYS A 71 0.41 -13.43 -27.79
CA LYS A 71 0.44 -12.09 -28.40
C LYS A 71 -0.93 -11.40 -28.46
N GLY A 72 -2.02 -12.17 -28.45
CA GLY A 72 -3.39 -11.67 -28.45
C GLY A 72 -4.03 -11.60 -27.05
N ILE A 73 -3.37 -12.17 -26.04
CA ILE A 73 -3.79 -12.10 -24.64
C ILE A 73 -3.21 -10.85 -23.97
N TYR A 74 -1.97 -10.49 -24.30
CA TYR A 74 -1.31 -9.33 -23.71
C TYR A 74 -1.79 -8.04 -24.36
N ASN A 75 -2.65 -7.30 -23.67
CA ASN A 75 -3.09 -5.98 -24.10
C ASN A 75 -2.25 -4.90 -23.41
N MET A 76 -1.40 -4.21 -24.19
CA MET A 76 -0.60 -3.09 -23.67
C MET A 76 -1.40 -1.79 -23.59
N ASP A 77 -2.59 -1.72 -24.19
CA ASP A 77 -3.40 -0.51 -24.16
C ASP A 77 -3.74 -0.08 -22.72
N GLU A 78 -3.94 -0.99 -21.76
CA GLU A 78 -4.24 -0.67 -20.36
C GLU A 78 -3.04 -0.06 -19.61
N THR A 79 -1.83 -0.10 -20.17
CA THR A 79 -0.64 0.44 -19.52
C THR A 79 -0.75 1.96 -19.27
N HIS A 80 -1.50 2.68 -20.12
CA HIS A 80 -1.75 4.10 -19.91
C HIS A 80 -2.65 4.38 -18.69
N LEU A 81 -3.51 3.44 -18.28
CA LEU A 81 -4.33 3.59 -17.06
C LEU A 81 -3.47 3.59 -15.80
N PHE A 82 -2.32 2.91 -15.82
CA PHE A 82 -1.44 2.82 -14.67
C PHE A 82 -0.51 4.03 -14.49
N TYR A 83 -0.34 4.87 -15.51
CA TYR A 83 0.57 6.02 -15.47
C TYR A 83 0.18 7.09 -14.42
N CYS A 84 -1.11 7.19 -14.09
CA CYS A 84 -1.62 8.11 -13.05
C CYS A 84 -2.35 7.38 -11.90
N LEU A 85 -2.13 6.08 -11.74
CA LEU A 85 -2.78 5.34 -10.68
C LEU A 85 -2.29 5.87 -9.32
N GLN A 86 -3.24 6.26 -8.47
CA GLN A 86 -2.94 6.69 -7.11
C GLN A 86 -2.48 5.49 -6.28
N ALA A 87 -1.65 5.74 -5.27
CA ALA A 87 -1.23 4.71 -4.34
C ALA A 87 -2.44 4.08 -3.63
N ASP A 88 -2.40 2.75 -3.50
CA ASP A 88 -3.43 1.97 -2.80
C ASP A 88 -3.60 2.44 -1.35
N ASP A 89 -2.51 2.82 -0.70
CA ASP A 89 -2.54 3.34 0.66
C ASP A 89 -2.26 4.85 0.67
N SER A 90 -3.16 5.60 1.30
CA SER A 90 -3.04 7.06 1.44
C SER A 90 -3.41 7.53 2.83
N LEU A 91 -2.88 8.69 3.23
CA LEU A 91 -3.31 9.38 4.44
C LEU A 91 -4.32 10.45 4.07
N ALA A 92 -5.47 10.45 4.75
CA ALA A 92 -6.50 11.48 4.57
C ALA A 92 -7.13 11.85 5.90
N THR A 93 -7.81 13.00 5.93
CA THR A 93 -8.53 13.54 7.10
C THR A 93 -10.05 13.40 6.97
N LYS A 94 -10.53 12.89 5.83
CA LYS A 94 -11.93 12.59 5.51
C LYS A 94 -12.00 11.25 4.79
#